data_AF-A0A350IDG9-F1
#
_entry.id   AF-A0A350IDG9-F1
#
_cell.length_a   1.000
_cell.length_b   1.000
_cell.length_c   1.000
_cell.angle_alpha   90.00
_cell.angle_beta   90.00
_cell.angle_gamma   90.00
#
_symmetry.space_group_name_H-M   'P 1'
#
loop_
_entity.id
_entity.type
_entity.pdbx_description
1 polymer ?
#
loop_
_entity_poly.entity_id
_entity_poly.type
_entity_poly.pdbx_seq_one_letter_code
_entity_poly.pdbx_strand_id
1 'polypeptide(L)'
;SGGVDTFLKGMATQVQQEMDCKVIDDVRNFLFGAPGQGGLDLAAININRGRERGIPSFNQIRQHLGLPSVNSFYTLTNDQEVADILQEVYGSIDNLDPWVGMVSEQHVGSDALFGELIMTILEEQFQVLRDGDRYYYEVDNELTAAQKEMVSNTTMKDVIVRNTGIDLMQDQVFIAMPHEMISDGPVIKQFDLEAQLYPNPTSGNETTIKYFSDIDQNINLDVIDYQGRLITSVVLLAYAGDNYFQMVLPANMPRGLYNIRLQTQYGYNILKLIKE
;
A
#
# COMPACT_ATOMS: atom_id res chain seq x y z
N SER A 1 11.34 13.23 -19.76
CA SER A 1 10.71 12.92 -18.47
C SER A 1 9.62 11.83 -18.57
N GLY A 2 9.60 10.96 -19.59
CA GLY A 2 8.75 9.76 -19.58
C GLY A 2 7.22 9.95 -19.62
N GLY A 3 6.70 11.18 -19.47
CA GLY A 3 5.26 11.46 -19.45
C GLY A 3 4.64 11.22 -18.07
N VAL A 4 3.32 11.21 -18.00
CA VAL A 4 2.58 10.98 -16.73
C VAL A 4 2.66 9.52 -16.28
N ASP A 5 2.80 8.59 -17.23
CA ASP A 5 2.84 7.15 -17.00
C ASP A 5 3.95 6.75 -16.01
N THR A 6 5.13 7.35 -16.15
CA THR A 6 6.25 7.08 -15.23
C THR A 6 5.98 7.58 -13.81
N PHE A 7 5.24 8.68 -13.66
CA PHE A 7 4.86 9.18 -12.33
C PHE A 7 3.79 8.30 -11.69
N LEU A 8 2.77 7.88 -12.44
CA LEU A 8 1.71 7.01 -11.92
C LEU A 8 2.27 5.63 -11.50
N LYS A 9 3.19 5.06 -12.28
CA LYS A 9 3.93 3.86 -11.88
C LYS A 9 4.74 4.10 -10.60
N GLY A 10 5.51 5.19 -10.55
CA GLY A 10 6.32 5.54 -9.39
C GLY A 10 5.48 5.67 -8.12
N MET A 11 4.40 6.46 -8.16
CA MET A 11 3.51 6.69 -7.02
C MET A 11 2.81 5.41 -6.54
N ALA A 12 2.51 4.48 -7.44
CA ALA A 12 1.91 3.22 -7.07
C ALA A 12 2.94 2.24 -6.47
N THR A 13 4.21 2.34 -6.84
CA THR A 13 5.27 1.45 -6.31
C THR A 13 5.94 1.98 -5.04
N GLN A 14 5.96 3.29 -4.86
CA GLN A 14 6.67 3.93 -3.76
C GLN A 14 5.83 3.87 -2.48
N VAL A 15 6.40 3.28 -1.43
CA VAL A 15 5.82 3.32 -0.09
C VAL A 15 5.79 4.77 0.41
N GLN A 16 4.64 5.19 0.92
CA GLN A 16 4.47 6.50 1.54
C GLN A 16 5.35 6.67 2.79
N GLN A 17 5.57 7.90 3.22
CA GLN A 17 6.11 8.16 4.55
C GLN A 17 5.07 7.77 5.62
N GLU A 18 5.56 7.45 6.81
CA GLU A 18 4.69 7.24 7.97
C GLU A 18 3.87 8.50 8.27
N MET A 19 2.64 8.30 8.72
CA MET A 19 1.75 9.39 9.13
C MET A 19 1.96 9.67 10.62
N ASP A 20 3.05 10.38 10.94
CA ASP A 20 3.45 10.69 12.30
C ASP A 20 3.71 12.21 12.49
N CYS A 21 4.20 12.57 13.68
CA CYS A 21 4.51 13.95 14.03
C CYS A 21 5.81 14.49 13.38
N LYS A 22 6.49 13.70 12.55
CA LYS A 22 7.73 14.07 11.86
C LYS A 22 7.42 14.47 10.43
N VAL A 23 7.66 15.74 10.13
CA VAL A 23 7.37 16.32 8.82
C VAL A 23 8.67 16.54 8.05
N ILE A 24 8.73 16.04 6.81
CA ILE A 24 9.89 16.19 5.94
C ILE A 24 10.16 17.66 5.61
N ASP A 25 11.44 17.96 5.36
CA ASP A 25 11.90 19.32 5.10
C ASP A 25 11.22 19.96 3.89
N ASP A 26 10.91 19.18 2.85
CA ASP A 26 10.30 19.70 1.61
C ASP A 26 9.00 20.49 1.86
N VAL A 27 8.22 20.12 2.89
CA VAL A 27 6.99 20.83 3.26
C VAL A 27 7.11 21.61 4.57
N ARG A 28 8.09 21.29 5.43
CA ARG A 28 8.33 22.02 6.68
C ARG A 28 9.21 23.26 6.51
N ASN A 29 10.21 23.20 5.65
CA ASN A 29 11.23 24.25 5.48
C ASN A 29 11.24 24.81 4.06
N PHE A 30 10.86 24.01 3.06
CA PHE A 30 11.02 24.33 1.65
C PHE A 30 9.69 24.50 0.89
N LEU A 31 8.56 24.69 1.59
CA LEU A 31 7.26 24.81 0.93
C LEU A 31 7.26 26.03 0.00
N PHE A 32 7.20 25.79 -1.32
CA PHE A 32 7.29 26.78 -2.39
C PHE A 32 8.64 27.48 -2.59
N GLY A 33 9.74 26.98 -2.00
CA GLY A 33 11.08 27.49 -2.27
C GLY A 33 12.02 27.37 -1.08
N ALA A 34 13.28 27.80 -1.25
CA ALA A 34 14.25 27.75 -0.15
C ALA A 34 13.93 28.73 0.99
N PRO A 35 14.32 28.41 2.25
CA PRO A 35 14.28 29.35 3.36
C PRO A 35 14.93 30.69 2.99
N GLY A 36 14.22 31.79 3.25
CA GLY A 36 14.68 33.14 2.88
C GLY A 36 14.49 33.54 1.41
N GLN A 37 13.97 32.64 0.57
CA GLN A 37 13.64 32.89 -0.85
C GLN A 37 12.16 32.65 -1.15
N GLY A 38 11.29 32.69 -0.13
CA GLY A 38 9.86 32.43 -0.25
C GLY A 38 9.41 31.05 0.27
N GLY A 39 10.32 30.23 0.80
CA GLY A 39 9.99 28.99 1.50
C GLY A 39 9.12 29.22 2.74
N LEU A 40 8.09 28.41 2.90
CA LEU A 40 7.14 28.43 4.00
C LEU A 40 7.20 27.13 4.81
N ASP A 41 6.60 27.16 6.00
CA ASP A 41 6.41 25.98 6.87
C ASP A 41 4.94 25.56 6.87
N LEU A 42 4.65 24.41 6.25
CA LEU A 42 3.28 23.90 6.15
C LEU A 42 2.71 23.52 7.52
N ALA A 43 3.53 22.97 8.43
CA ALA A 43 3.09 22.58 9.76
C ALA A 43 2.71 23.83 10.59
N ALA A 44 3.56 24.86 10.55
CA ALA A 44 3.27 26.14 11.18
C ALA A 44 2.01 26.80 10.59
N ILE A 45 1.83 26.71 9.26
CA ILE A 45 0.62 27.20 8.59
C ILE A 45 -0.63 26.44 9.06
N ASN A 46 -0.57 25.12 9.17
CA ASN A 46 -1.71 24.29 9.61
C ASN A 46 -2.12 24.65 11.05
N ILE A 47 -1.14 24.78 11.96
CA ILE A 47 -1.37 25.21 13.35
C ILE A 47 -2.01 26.60 13.38
N ASN A 48 -1.41 27.57 12.68
CA ASN A 48 -1.92 28.93 12.67
C ASN A 48 -3.32 29.02 12.05
N ARG A 49 -3.62 28.22 11.03
CA ARG A 49 -4.95 28.13 10.43
C ARG A 49 -5.99 27.57 11.39
N GLY A 50 -5.64 26.55 12.18
CA GLY A 50 -6.50 26.04 13.24
C GLY A 50 -6.84 27.14 14.25
N ARG A 51 -5.84 27.89 14.70
CA ARG A 51 -6.01 29.02 15.63
C ARG A 51 -6.83 30.16 15.05
N GLU A 52 -6.56 30.56 13.81
CA GLU A 52 -7.30 31.60 13.07
C GLU A 52 -8.78 31.25 12.94
N ARG A 53 -9.09 29.98 12.66
CA ARG A 53 -10.46 29.48 12.54
C ARG A 53 -11.14 29.20 13.88
N GLY A 54 -10.45 29.41 15.00
CA GLY A 54 -10.98 29.17 16.33
C GLY A 54 -11.34 27.71 16.59
N ILE A 55 -10.57 26.77 15.99
CA ILE A 55 -10.79 25.34 16.23
C ILE A 55 -10.48 25.04 17.72
N PRO A 56 -11.34 24.27 18.42
CA PRO A 56 -11.10 23.87 19.81
C PRO A 56 -9.79 23.07 19.98
N SER A 57 -9.33 22.95 21.23
CA SER A 57 -8.14 22.15 21.52
C SER A 57 -8.39 20.65 21.28
N PHE A 58 -7.31 19.88 21.11
CA PHE A 58 -7.36 18.45 20.84
C PHE A 58 -8.33 17.70 21.78
N ASN A 59 -8.19 17.87 23.11
CA ASN A 59 -9.05 17.21 24.08
C ASN A 59 -10.50 17.69 24.04
N GLN A 60 -10.75 18.96 23.68
CA GLN A 60 -12.11 19.47 23.51
C GLN A 60 -12.80 18.84 22.31
N ILE A 61 -12.09 18.64 21.19
CA ILE A 61 -12.64 17.94 20.01
C ILE A 61 -12.94 16.49 20.37
N ARG A 62 -12.01 15.79 21.04
CA ARG A 62 -12.24 14.42 21.51
C ARG A 62 -13.53 14.31 22.31
N GLN A 63 -13.72 15.17 23.31
CA GLN A 63 -14.94 15.17 24.11
C GLN A 63 -16.20 15.45 23.30
N HIS A 64 -16.15 16.37 22.33
CA HIS A 64 -17.30 16.67 21.46
C HIS A 64 -17.71 15.47 20.58
N LEU A 65 -16.74 14.67 20.17
CA LEU A 65 -16.95 13.43 19.40
C LEU A 65 -17.19 12.21 20.30
N GLY A 66 -17.36 12.40 21.62
CA GLY A 66 -17.60 11.32 22.57
C GLY A 66 -16.37 10.45 22.89
N LEU A 67 -15.18 10.85 22.45
CA LEU A 67 -13.92 10.17 22.75
C LEU A 67 -13.39 10.58 24.13
N PRO A 68 -12.71 9.68 24.87
CA PRO A 68 -12.11 10.01 26.15
C PRO A 68 -10.95 11.01 25.96
N SER A 69 -10.83 11.98 26.86
CA SER A 69 -9.66 12.87 26.88
C SER A 69 -8.37 12.12 27.18
N VAL A 70 -7.27 12.59 26.59
CA VAL A 70 -5.93 12.07 26.87
C VAL A 70 -5.32 12.87 28.02
N ASN A 71 -4.73 12.17 28.99
CA ASN A 71 -4.30 12.77 30.26
C ASN A 71 -2.81 13.14 30.31
N SER A 72 -2.01 12.70 29.34
CA SER A 72 -0.58 13.05 29.26
C SER A 72 -0.06 12.96 27.82
N PHE A 73 1.00 13.70 27.50
CA PHE A 73 1.64 13.62 26.19
C PHE A 73 2.27 12.25 25.93
N TYR A 74 2.74 11.55 26.97
CA TYR A 74 3.25 10.19 26.82
C TYR A 74 2.14 9.22 26.40
N THR A 75 0.96 9.30 27.03
CA THR A 75 -0.17 8.45 26.62
C THR A 75 -0.69 8.76 25.21
N LEU A 76 -0.47 9.98 24.71
CA LEU A 76 -0.81 10.35 23.33
C LEU A 76 0.14 9.69 22.32
N THR A 77 1.44 9.78 22.58
CA THR A 77 2.50 9.51 21.60
C THR A 77 3.14 8.12 21.73
N ASN A 78 3.16 7.55 22.95
CA ASN A 78 4.01 6.43 23.34
C ASN A 78 5.52 6.67 23.07
N ASP A 79 5.93 7.93 23.06
CA ASP A 79 7.32 8.35 22.84
C ASP A 79 7.68 9.42 23.88
N GLN A 80 8.61 9.09 24.78
CA GLN A 80 9.00 9.99 25.86
C GLN A 80 9.69 11.26 25.36
N GLU A 81 10.49 11.17 24.29
CA GLU A 81 11.21 12.32 23.74
C GLU A 81 10.21 13.32 23.13
N VAL A 82 9.24 12.82 22.36
CA VAL A 82 8.18 13.65 21.80
C VAL A 82 7.29 14.22 22.91
N ALA A 83 6.95 13.41 23.91
CA ALA A 83 6.14 13.85 25.03
C ALA A 83 6.79 15.00 25.83
N ASP A 84 8.10 14.93 26.06
CA ASP A 84 8.85 15.97 26.77
C ASP A 84 8.88 17.28 25.98
N ILE A 85 9.07 17.21 24.65
CA ILE A 85 9.03 18.39 23.77
C ILE A 85 7.64 19.02 23.78
N LEU A 86 6.57 18.23 23.64
CA LEU A 86 5.20 18.74 23.68
C LEU A 86 4.87 19.36 25.04
N GLN A 87 5.36 18.76 26.12
CA GLN A 87 5.22 19.27 27.47
C GLN A 87 5.92 20.62 27.67
N GLU A 88 7.11 20.81 27.10
CA GLU A 88 7.83 22.09 27.12
C GLU A 88 7.08 23.18 26.34
N VAL A 89 6.54 22.84 25.17
CA VAL A 89 5.89 23.81 24.27
C VAL A 89 4.48 24.20 24.75
N TYR A 90 3.67 23.24 25.18
CA TYR A 90 2.25 23.45 25.47
C TYR A 90 1.94 23.60 26.96
N GLY A 91 2.79 23.07 27.85
CA GLY A 91 2.62 23.07 29.30
C GLY A 91 1.49 22.17 29.82
N SER A 92 0.37 22.05 29.11
CA SER A 92 -0.74 21.13 29.41
C SER A 92 -1.26 20.51 28.13
N ILE A 93 -1.62 19.23 28.19
CA ILE A 93 -2.26 18.51 27.07
C ILE A 93 -3.60 19.14 26.66
N ASP A 94 -4.28 19.83 27.58
CA ASP A 94 -5.55 20.52 27.27
C ASP A 94 -5.36 21.77 26.41
N ASN A 95 -4.13 22.27 26.28
CA ASN A 95 -3.77 23.39 25.39
C ASN A 95 -3.31 22.93 24.01
N LEU A 96 -3.23 21.61 23.76
CA LEU A 96 -2.66 21.06 22.54
C LEU A 96 -3.48 21.47 21.31
N ASP A 97 -2.81 22.06 20.32
CA ASP A 97 -3.45 22.36 19.03
C ASP A 97 -3.91 21.04 18.38
N PRO A 98 -5.12 21.00 17.82
CA PRO A 98 -5.73 19.76 17.34
C PRO A 98 -4.92 19.09 16.24
N TRP A 99 -4.35 19.86 15.29
CA TRP A 99 -3.54 19.27 14.22
C TRP A 99 -2.29 18.57 14.77
N VAL A 100 -1.62 19.16 15.75
CA VAL A 100 -0.45 18.55 16.40
C VAL A 100 -0.86 17.28 17.15
N GLY A 101 -1.96 17.34 17.91
CA GLY A 101 -2.47 16.17 18.61
C GLY A 101 -2.85 15.04 17.65
N MET A 102 -3.52 15.35 16.55
CA MET A 102 -3.95 14.39 15.53
C MET A 102 -2.77 13.64 14.87
N VAL A 103 -1.66 14.32 14.54
CA VAL A 103 -0.47 13.66 13.96
C VAL A 103 0.44 13.02 15.01
N SER A 104 0.25 13.33 16.28
CA SER A 104 1.02 12.77 17.41
C SER A 104 0.31 11.60 18.09
N GLU A 105 -0.97 11.38 17.77
CA GLU A 105 -1.77 10.32 18.34
C GLU A 105 -1.37 8.96 17.76
N GLN A 106 -1.21 7.96 18.64
CA GLN A 106 -0.96 6.58 18.25
C GLN A 106 -2.01 6.06 17.27
N HIS A 107 -1.55 5.32 16.27
CA HIS A 107 -2.40 4.68 15.28
C HIS A 107 -3.34 3.64 15.91
N VAL A 108 -4.52 3.49 15.30
CA VAL A 108 -5.50 2.48 15.73
C VAL A 108 -5.09 1.09 15.21
N GLY A 109 -4.74 0.18 16.11
CA GLY A 109 -4.34 -1.18 15.72
C GLY A 109 -3.00 -1.20 14.97
N SER A 110 -2.74 -2.24 14.18
CA SER A 110 -1.48 -2.40 13.43
C SER A 110 -1.51 -1.81 12.02
N ASP A 111 -2.70 -1.63 11.44
CA ASP A 111 -2.85 -1.42 10.00
C ASP A 111 -3.45 -0.04 9.65
N ALA A 112 -3.94 0.73 10.65
CA ALA A 112 -4.48 2.05 10.39
C ALA A 112 -3.37 3.09 10.25
N LEU A 113 -3.60 4.06 9.36
CA LEU A 113 -2.66 5.17 9.14
C LEU A 113 -2.78 6.29 10.19
N PHE A 114 -3.84 6.29 10.99
CA PHE A 114 -4.17 7.40 11.86
C PHE A 114 -4.63 6.95 13.24
N GLY A 115 -4.50 7.86 14.21
CA GLY A 115 -5.07 7.70 15.54
C GLY A 115 -6.59 7.90 15.58
N GLU A 116 -7.16 7.59 16.74
CA GLU A 116 -8.61 7.51 16.95
C GLU A 116 -9.34 8.80 16.54
N LEU A 117 -8.78 9.98 16.87
CA LEU A 117 -9.45 11.24 16.56
C LEU A 117 -9.61 11.49 15.06
N ILE A 118 -8.54 11.30 14.28
CA ILE A 118 -8.62 11.48 12.81
C ILE A 118 -9.58 10.43 12.23
N MET A 119 -9.49 9.18 12.68
CA MET A 119 -10.35 8.11 12.17
C MET A 119 -11.83 8.44 12.38
N THR A 120 -12.21 8.91 13.57
CA THR A 120 -13.59 9.36 13.87
C THR A 120 -14.00 10.55 12.99
N ILE A 121 -13.16 11.58 12.88
CA ILE A 121 -13.45 12.77 12.05
C ILE A 121 -13.67 12.38 10.59
N LEU A 122 -12.77 11.54 10.03
CA LEU A 122 -12.87 11.12 8.63
C LEU A 122 -14.11 10.26 8.42
N GLU A 123 -14.38 9.28 9.29
CA GLU A 123 -15.56 8.44 9.20
C GLU A 123 -16.84 9.26 9.20
N GLU A 124 -17.02 10.14 10.20
CA GLU A 124 -18.21 11.00 10.28
C GLU A 124 -18.32 11.91 9.06
N GLN A 125 -17.22 12.56 8.65
CA GLN A 125 -17.23 13.49 7.53
C GLN A 125 -17.57 12.81 6.21
N PHE A 126 -17.00 11.63 5.93
CA PHE A 126 -17.29 10.88 4.71
C PHE A 126 -18.69 10.26 4.72
N GLN A 127 -19.20 9.82 5.88
CA GLN A 127 -20.57 9.34 6.02
C GLN A 127 -21.58 10.45 5.72
N VAL A 128 -21.41 11.63 6.34
CA VAL A 128 -22.32 12.77 6.10
C VAL A 128 -22.26 13.25 4.66
N LEU A 129 -21.08 13.25 4.01
CA LEU A 129 -20.96 13.57 2.58
C LEU A 129 -21.72 12.57 1.71
N ARG A 130 -21.57 11.27 1.98
CA ARG A 130 -22.26 10.21 1.23
C ARG A 130 -23.77 10.27 1.42
N ASP A 131 -24.24 10.27 2.67
CA ASP A 131 -25.65 10.14 3.02
C ASP A 131 -26.43 11.45 2.75
N GLY A 132 -25.73 12.59 2.80
CA GLY A 132 -26.29 13.91 2.51
C GLY A 132 -26.32 14.28 1.03
N ASP A 133 -25.65 13.53 0.16
CA ASP A 133 -25.60 13.83 -1.26
C ASP A 133 -26.72 13.10 -2.03
N ARG A 134 -27.69 13.89 -2.52
CA ARG A 134 -28.79 13.39 -3.36
C ARG A 134 -28.31 12.79 -4.69
N TYR A 135 -27.11 13.13 -5.14
CA TYR A 135 -26.48 12.63 -6.36
C TYR A 135 -25.41 11.56 -6.09
N TYR A 136 -25.32 11.05 -4.85
CA TYR A 136 -24.45 9.91 -4.57
C TYR A 136 -24.89 8.70 -5.42
N TYR A 137 -23.92 8.10 -6.12
CA TYR A 137 -24.19 7.23 -7.26
C TYR A 137 -25.08 6.01 -6.92
N GLU A 138 -25.03 5.51 -5.68
CA GLU A 138 -25.83 4.36 -5.25
C GLU A 138 -27.33 4.71 -5.16
N VAL A 139 -27.66 5.96 -4.82
CA VAL A 139 -29.05 6.43 -4.60
C VAL A 139 -29.58 7.30 -5.74
N ASP A 140 -28.74 7.69 -6.70
CA ASP A 140 -29.16 8.47 -7.86
C ASP A 140 -30.18 7.70 -8.71
N ASN A 141 -31.35 8.28 -8.94
CA ASN A 141 -32.46 7.69 -9.70
C ASN A 141 -32.26 7.81 -11.23
N GLU A 142 -31.34 8.66 -11.67
CA GLU A 142 -31.00 8.81 -13.10
C GLU A 142 -30.08 7.68 -13.59
N LEU A 143 -29.43 6.94 -12.67
CA LEU A 143 -28.56 5.82 -12.99
C LEU A 143 -29.31 4.48 -12.95
N THR A 144 -29.15 3.69 -14.02
CA THR A 144 -29.63 2.30 -14.06
C THR A 144 -28.82 1.41 -13.12
N ALA A 145 -29.38 0.27 -12.71
CA ALA A 145 -28.67 -0.71 -11.86
C ALA A 145 -27.34 -1.17 -12.48
N ALA A 146 -27.30 -1.39 -13.80
CA ALA A 146 -26.08 -1.78 -14.51
C ALA A 146 -25.00 -0.69 -14.49
N GLN A 147 -25.40 0.60 -14.56
CA GLN A 147 -24.44 1.71 -14.44
C GLN A 147 -23.89 1.82 -13.02
N LYS A 148 -24.72 1.63 -11.99
CA LYS A 148 -24.28 1.62 -10.60
C LYS A 148 -23.28 0.49 -10.35
N GLU A 149 -23.59 -0.71 -10.84
CA GLU A 149 -22.68 -1.85 -10.79
C GLU A 149 -21.36 -1.58 -11.53
N MET A 150 -21.41 -0.94 -12.70
CA MET A 150 -20.21 -0.52 -13.42
C MET A 150 -19.33 0.43 -12.60
N VAL A 151 -19.93 1.40 -11.91
CA VAL A 151 -19.19 2.35 -11.05
C VAL A 151 -18.61 1.63 -9.84
N SER A 152 -19.39 0.81 -9.14
CA SER A 152 -18.93 0.03 -7.98
C SER A 152 -17.77 -0.91 -8.31
N ASN A 153 -17.73 -1.45 -9.54
CA ASN A 153 -16.67 -2.33 -10.01
C ASN A 153 -15.48 -1.59 -10.64
N THR A 154 -15.52 -0.25 -10.77
CA THR A 154 -14.42 0.53 -11.34
C THR A 154 -13.42 0.91 -10.25
N THR A 155 -12.17 0.46 -10.40
CA THR A 155 -11.05 0.78 -9.51
C THR A 155 -10.20 1.95 -10.04
N MET A 156 -9.33 2.50 -9.20
CA MET A 156 -8.37 3.53 -9.65
C MET A 156 -7.36 2.97 -10.67
N LYS A 157 -7.02 1.67 -10.62
CA LYS A 157 -6.26 0.98 -11.67
C LYS A 157 -6.97 1.10 -13.02
N ASP A 158 -8.27 0.80 -13.07
CA ASP A 158 -9.05 0.86 -14.31
C ASP A 158 -9.02 2.25 -14.93
N VAL A 159 -9.14 3.30 -14.10
CA VAL A 159 -9.06 4.68 -14.55
C VAL A 159 -7.68 5.00 -15.13
N ILE A 160 -6.60 4.57 -14.47
CA ILE A 160 -5.23 4.80 -14.94
C ILE A 160 -4.97 4.09 -16.26
N VAL A 161 -5.26 2.78 -16.35
CA VAL A 161 -4.99 1.97 -17.54
C VAL A 161 -5.82 2.44 -18.74
N ARG A 162 -7.08 2.88 -18.54
CA ARG A 162 -7.92 3.41 -19.64
C ARG A 162 -7.38 4.72 -20.25
N ASN A 163 -6.55 5.47 -19.54
CA ASN A 163 -6.13 6.82 -19.91
C ASN A 163 -4.61 6.98 -20.09
N THR A 164 -3.84 5.88 -20.02
CA THR A 164 -2.38 5.89 -20.12
C THR A 164 -1.90 4.74 -21.00
N GLY A 165 -0.60 4.69 -21.32
CA GLY A 165 0.04 3.53 -21.95
C GLY A 165 0.50 2.48 -20.94
N ILE A 166 -0.04 2.48 -19.72
CA ILE A 166 0.32 1.52 -18.67
C ILE A 166 -0.51 0.24 -18.86
N ASP A 167 0.13 -0.82 -19.35
CA ASP A 167 -0.53 -2.12 -19.52
C ASP A 167 -0.49 -3.00 -18.26
N LEU A 168 0.52 -2.81 -17.39
CA LEU A 168 0.74 -3.61 -16.19
C LEU A 168 0.82 -2.73 -14.95
N MET A 169 -0.11 -2.95 -14.02
CA MET A 169 -0.25 -2.20 -12.76
C MET A 169 -0.95 -3.07 -11.70
N GLN A 170 -0.63 -2.85 -10.42
CA GLN A 170 -1.28 -3.57 -9.33
C GLN A 170 -2.77 -3.28 -9.23
N ASP A 171 -3.54 -4.25 -8.74
CA ASP A 171 -4.99 -4.14 -8.61
C ASP A 171 -5.40 -3.07 -7.58
N GLN A 172 -4.71 -3.02 -6.44
CA GLN A 172 -4.92 -2.00 -5.41
C GLN A 172 -3.82 -0.95 -5.43
N VAL A 173 -3.97 0.09 -6.26
CA VAL A 173 -2.95 1.14 -6.45
C VAL A 173 -2.71 2.05 -5.24
N PHE A 174 -3.53 1.94 -4.19
CA PHE A 174 -3.32 2.64 -2.92
C PHE A 174 -2.41 1.89 -1.94
N ILE A 175 -2.12 0.61 -2.22
CA ILE A 175 -1.15 -0.18 -1.47
C ILE A 175 0.11 -0.29 -2.33
N ALA A 176 1.21 0.25 -1.81
CA ALA A 176 2.48 0.20 -2.50
C ALA A 176 2.95 -1.24 -2.64
N MET A 177 3.30 -1.62 -3.87
CA MET A 177 3.80 -2.96 -4.19
C MET A 177 4.97 -2.85 -5.18
N PRO A 178 6.08 -3.57 -4.97
CA PRO A 178 7.16 -3.63 -5.95
C PRO A 178 6.63 -4.06 -7.32
N HIS A 179 7.15 -3.45 -8.39
CA HIS A 179 6.69 -3.74 -9.76
C HIS A 179 6.83 -5.23 -10.11
N GLU A 180 7.88 -5.89 -9.61
CA GLU A 180 8.17 -7.32 -9.80
C GLU A 180 7.09 -8.24 -9.20
N MET A 181 6.28 -7.75 -8.26
CA MET A 181 5.20 -8.49 -7.63
C MET A 181 3.83 -8.25 -8.29
N ILE A 182 3.75 -7.36 -9.29
CA ILE A 182 2.50 -7.12 -10.02
C ILE A 182 2.16 -8.36 -10.83
N SER A 183 0.91 -8.81 -10.71
CA SER A 183 0.37 -9.91 -11.52
C SER A 183 0.47 -9.62 -13.00
N ASP A 184 1.51 -10.14 -13.63
CA ASP A 184 1.55 -10.40 -15.07
C ASP A 184 1.28 -11.89 -15.32
N GLY A 185 0.83 -12.24 -16.52
CA GLY A 185 0.67 -13.63 -16.93
C GLY A 185 -0.70 -14.27 -16.67
N PRO A 186 -0.78 -15.61 -16.73
CA PRO A 186 -2.04 -16.33 -16.83
C PRO A 186 -2.82 -16.38 -15.50
N VAL A 187 -4.15 -16.50 -15.60
CA VAL A 187 -5.02 -16.75 -14.44
C VAL A 187 -4.81 -18.18 -13.96
N ILE A 188 -4.45 -18.34 -12.69
CA ILE A 188 -4.31 -19.64 -12.02
C ILE A 188 -5.47 -19.87 -11.05
N LYS A 189 -5.73 -21.13 -10.70
CA LYS A 189 -6.76 -21.47 -9.71
C LYS A 189 -6.21 -21.21 -8.30
N GLN A 190 -7.09 -20.86 -7.37
CA GLN A 190 -6.75 -20.60 -5.97
C GLN A 190 -6.67 -21.93 -5.17
N PHE A 191 -5.65 -22.72 -5.45
CA PHE A 191 -5.29 -23.92 -4.67
C PHE A 191 -3.82 -23.83 -4.28
N ASP A 192 -3.47 -24.22 -3.06
CA ASP A 192 -2.08 -24.16 -2.59
C ASP A 192 -1.12 -24.84 -3.57
N LEU A 193 -0.05 -24.12 -3.91
CA LEU A 193 0.98 -24.50 -4.89
C LEU A 193 0.49 -24.65 -6.34
N GLU A 194 -0.75 -24.31 -6.69
CA GLU A 194 -1.16 -24.18 -8.09
C GLU A 194 -0.27 -23.14 -8.77
N ALA A 195 0.27 -23.48 -9.93
CA ALA A 195 1.30 -22.66 -10.54
C ALA A 195 1.34 -22.80 -12.06
N GLN A 196 1.83 -21.75 -12.74
CA GLN A 196 2.06 -21.74 -14.17
C GLN A 196 3.36 -21.01 -14.52
N LEU A 197 4.03 -21.50 -15.57
CA LEU A 197 5.24 -20.89 -16.13
C LEU A 197 4.87 -20.05 -17.35
N TYR A 198 5.42 -18.84 -17.43
CA TYR A 198 5.21 -17.95 -18.57
C TYR A 198 6.44 -17.02 -18.75
N PRO A 199 6.94 -16.85 -19.99
CA PRO A 199 6.59 -17.64 -21.17
C PRO A 199 7.04 -19.10 -21.01
N ASN A 200 6.25 -20.02 -21.58
CA ASN A 200 6.58 -21.44 -21.67
C ASN A 200 5.96 -21.99 -22.97
N PRO A 201 6.75 -22.35 -24.00
CA PRO A 201 8.22 -22.47 -24.01
C PRO A 201 8.96 -21.15 -23.76
N THR A 202 10.12 -21.20 -23.10
CA THR A 202 11.03 -20.05 -22.95
C THR A 202 12.16 -20.14 -23.96
N SER A 203 12.32 -19.10 -24.78
CA SER A 203 13.42 -18.99 -25.76
C SER A 203 14.69 -18.36 -25.16
N GLY A 204 14.65 -17.95 -23.88
CA GLY A 204 15.74 -17.26 -23.20
C GLY A 204 16.26 -18.02 -21.98
N ASN A 205 17.00 -17.30 -21.14
CA ASN A 205 17.43 -17.78 -19.82
C ASN A 205 16.52 -17.27 -18.71
N GLU A 206 15.33 -16.77 -19.04
CA GLU A 206 14.40 -16.21 -18.06
C GLU A 206 13.01 -16.77 -18.31
N THR A 207 12.30 -17.07 -17.22
CA THR A 207 10.87 -17.41 -17.23
C THR A 207 10.31 -17.02 -15.87
N THR A 208 9.03 -16.70 -15.80
CA THR A 208 8.35 -16.37 -14.55
C THR A 208 7.48 -17.52 -14.14
N ILE A 209 7.51 -17.86 -12.85
CA ILE A 209 6.53 -18.74 -12.24
C ILE A 209 5.53 -17.90 -11.45
N LYS A 210 4.26 -18.01 -11.81
CA LYS A 210 3.15 -17.53 -10.98
C LYS A 210 2.64 -18.71 -10.18
N TYR A 211 2.48 -18.55 -8.87
CA TYR A 211 1.97 -19.60 -8.00
C TYR A 211 1.09 -19.03 -6.88
N PHE A 212 0.11 -19.81 -6.43
CA PHE A 212 -0.79 -19.42 -5.34
C PHE A 212 -0.35 -20.08 -4.02
N SER A 213 -0.45 -19.33 -2.93
CA SER A 213 -0.22 -19.84 -1.57
C SER A 213 -1.40 -19.49 -0.67
N ASP A 214 -1.91 -20.45 0.11
CA ASP A 214 -3.01 -20.18 1.05
C ASP A 214 -2.57 -19.34 2.26
N ILE A 215 -1.28 -19.38 2.59
CA ILE A 215 -0.67 -18.77 3.78
C ILE A 215 0.72 -18.22 3.48
N ASP A 216 1.25 -17.42 4.39
CA ASP A 216 2.66 -17.04 4.40
C ASP A 216 3.53 -18.25 4.77
N GLN A 217 4.41 -18.70 3.87
CA GLN A 217 5.24 -19.89 4.08
C GLN A 217 6.49 -19.91 3.19
N ASN A 218 7.48 -20.71 3.58
CA ASN A 218 8.64 -20.99 2.74
C ASN A 218 8.31 -22.08 1.71
N ILE A 219 8.67 -21.84 0.46
CA ILE A 219 8.56 -22.80 -0.66
C ILE A 219 9.94 -23.07 -1.23
N ASN A 220 10.27 -24.35 -1.41
CA ASN A 220 11.44 -24.76 -2.17
C ASN A 220 11.08 -24.88 -3.64
N LEU A 221 11.77 -24.13 -4.50
CA LEU A 221 11.69 -24.24 -5.94
C LEU A 221 12.92 -24.97 -6.46
N ASP A 222 12.71 -26.15 -7.03
CA ASP A 222 13.76 -26.97 -7.63
C ASP A 222 13.62 -27.01 -9.15
N VAL A 223 14.73 -26.82 -9.86
CA VAL A 223 14.83 -27.07 -11.30
C VAL A 223 15.51 -28.40 -11.52
N ILE A 224 14.83 -29.35 -12.14
CA ILE A 224 15.27 -30.74 -12.28
C ILE A 224 15.32 -31.10 -13.78
N ASP A 225 16.42 -31.71 -14.23
CA ASP A 225 16.52 -32.20 -15.60
C ASP A 225 15.65 -33.45 -15.87
N TYR A 226 15.55 -33.85 -17.13
CA TYR A 226 14.81 -35.04 -17.54
C TYR A 226 15.37 -36.36 -16.97
N GLN A 227 16.60 -36.35 -16.44
CA GLN A 227 17.24 -37.49 -15.79
C GLN A 227 17.00 -37.50 -14.27
N GLY A 228 16.29 -36.51 -13.72
CA GLY A 228 16.02 -36.37 -12.30
C GLY A 228 17.14 -35.68 -11.50
N ARG A 229 18.13 -35.06 -12.17
CA ARG A 229 19.22 -34.34 -11.49
C ARG A 229 18.80 -32.92 -11.17
N LEU A 230 19.07 -32.49 -9.94
CA LEU A 230 18.87 -31.13 -9.49
C LEU A 230 19.88 -30.20 -10.17
N ILE A 231 19.38 -29.16 -10.82
CA ILE A 231 20.18 -28.12 -11.48
C ILE A 231 20.37 -26.94 -10.53
N THR A 232 19.26 -26.43 -9.97
CA THR A 232 19.27 -25.34 -8.99
C THR A 232 18.09 -25.49 -8.05
N SER A 233 18.23 -24.93 -6.85
CA SER A 233 17.21 -24.89 -5.82
C SER A 233 17.23 -23.52 -5.15
N VAL A 234 16.06 -22.93 -4.96
CA VAL A 234 15.87 -21.62 -4.33
C VAL A 234 14.78 -21.74 -3.27
N VAL A 235 15.02 -21.16 -2.10
CA VAL A 235 13.99 -21.00 -1.06
C VAL A 235 13.31 -19.65 -1.29
N LEU A 236 12.00 -19.68 -1.49
CA LEU A 236 11.16 -18.51 -1.68
C LEU A 236 10.32 -18.29 -0.42
N LEU A 237 10.16 -17.03 -0.02
CA LEU A 237 9.12 -16.64 0.92
C LEU A 237 7.85 -16.35 0.13
N ALA A 238 6.84 -17.19 0.30
CA ALA A 238 5.52 -16.99 -0.28
C ALA A 238 4.63 -16.26 0.72
N TYR A 239 3.81 -15.35 0.22
CA TYR A 239 2.76 -14.66 0.96
C TYR A 239 1.39 -15.23 0.58
N ALA A 240 0.40 -15.13 1.45
CA ALA A 240 -0.96 -15.53 1.14
C ALA A 240 -1.47 -14.80 -0.12
N GLY A 241 -1.96 -15.57 -1.11
CA GLY A 241 -2.41 -15.08 -2.40
C GLY A 241 -1.51 -15.46 -3.58
N ASP A 242 -1.59 -14.67 -4.66
CA ASP A 242 -0.77 -14.84 -5.85
C ASP A 242 0.66 -14.35 -5.60
N ASN A 243 1.64 -15.17 -5.97
CA ASN A 243 3.06 -14.91 -5.86
C ASN A 243 3.75 -15.04 -7.22
N TYR A 244 4.88 -14.37 -7.36
CA TYR A 244 5.67 -14.30 -8.59
C TYR A 244 7.14 -14.51 -8.28
N PHE A 245 7.80 -15.30 -9.11
CA PHE A 245 9.25 -15.42 -9.07
C PHE A 245 9.82 -15.45 -10.48
N GLN A 246 10.62 -14.44 -10.81
CA GLN A 246 11.38 -14.44 -12.05
C GLN A 246 12.58 -15.37 -11.87
N MET A 247 12.56 -16.49 -12.58
CA MET A 247 13.63 -17.47 -12.54
C MET A 247 14.62 -17.21 -13.66
N VAL A 248 15.87 -16.95 -13.27
CA VAL A 248 17.02 -16.91 -14.19
C VAL A 248 17.61 -18.31 -14.30
N LEU A 249 17.41 -18.94 -15.45
CA LEU A 249 17.97 -20.23 -15.82
C LEU A 249 19.48 -20.11 -16.09
N PRO A 250 20.30 -21.11 -15.71
CA PRO A 250 21.72 -21.10 -16.04
C PRO A 250 21.98 -20.94 -17.55
N ALA A 251 22.92 -20.06 -17.90
CA ALA A 251 23.19 -19.73 -19.30
C ALA A 251 23.63 -20.93 -20.16
N ASN A 252 24.23 -21.93 -19.54
CA ASN A 252 24.70 -23.17 -20.16
C ASN A 252 23.65 -24.30 -20.12
N MET A 253 22.46 -24.07 -19.59
CA MET A 253 21.39 -25.06 -19.53
C MET A 253 20.91 -25.39 -20.96
N PRO A 254 21.02 -26.65 -21.42
CA PRO A 254 20.67 -27.05 -22.78
C PRO A 254 19.20 -26.83 -23.11
N ARG A 255 18.89 -26.81 -24.41
CA ARG A 255 17.51 -26.90 -24.90
C ARG A 255 16.91 -28.23 -24.50
N GLY A 256 15.65 -28.24 -24.06
CA GLY A 256 14.98 -29.46 -23.63
C GLY A 256 13.88 -29.26 -22.61
N LEU A 257 13.42 -30.39 -22.07
CA LEU A 257 12.37 -30.46 -21.05
C LEU A 257 12.97 -30.53 -19.66
N TYR A 258 12.44 -29.72 -18.75
CA TYR A 258 12.81 -29.67 -17.34
C TYR A 258 11.56 -29.72 -16.47
N ASN A 259 11.72 -30.22 -15.25
CA ASN A 259 10.67 -30.21 -14.25
C ASN A 259 10.97 -29.12 -13.23
N ILE A 260 10.00 -28.25 -12.98
CA ILE A 260 10.05 -27.26 -11.91
C ILE A 260 9.19 -27.79 -10.78
N ARG A 261 9.80 -28.10 -9.63
CA ARG A 261 9.08 -28.58 -8.45
C ARG A 261 8.97 -27.47 -7.43
N LEU A 262 7.74 -27.08 -7.11
CA LEU A 262 7.42 -26.28 -5.93
C LEU A 262 7.10 -27.23 -4.79
N GLN A 263 7.73 -27.06 -3.63
CA GLN A 263 7.56 -27.96 -2.50
C GLN A 263 7.48 -27.20 -1.17
N THR A 264 6.51 -27.56 -0.35
CA THR A 264 6.40 -27.18 1.06
C THR A 264 6.59 -28.41 1.94
N GLN A 265 6.44 -28.25 3.26
CA GLN A 265 6.37 -29.38 4.18
C GLN A 265 5.07 -30.21 4.03
N TYR A 266 4.03 -29.66 3.39
CA TYR A 266 2.70 -30.28 3.29
C TYR A 266 2.40 -30.89 1.92
N GLY A 267 3.10 -30.45 0.87
CA GLY A 267 2.83 -30.91 -0.49
C GLY A 267 3.86 -30.44 -1.51
N TYR A 268 3.63 -30.82 -2.76
CA TYR A 268 4.43 -30.35 -3.89
C TYR A 268 3.59 -30.27 -5.17
N ASN A 269 4.00 -29.40 -6.09
CA ASN A 269 3.50 -29.32 -7.46
C ASN A 269 4.68 -29.41 -8.44
N ILE A 270 4.48 -30.04 -9.61
CA ILE A 270 5.50 -30.18 -10.65
C ILE A 270 5.00 -29.61 -11.97
N LEU A 271 5.71 -28.61 -12.47
CA LEU A 271 5.47 -27.99 -13.76
C LEU A 271 6.50 -28.48 -14.79
N LYS A 272 6.10 -28.48 -16.06
CA LYS A 272 7.01 -28.75 -17.18
C LYS A 272 7.49 -27.44 -17.79
N LEU A 273 8.79 -27.22 -17.78
CA LEU A 273 9.45 -26.13 -18.47
C LEU A 273 10.03 -26.64 -19.79
N ILE A 274 9.73 -25.95 -20.90
CA ILE A 274 10.32 -26.21 -22.20
C ILE A 274 11.30 -25.07 -22.50
N LYS A 275 12.60 -25.38 -22.60
CA LYS A 275 13.65 -24.42 -23.00
C LYS A 275 14.01 -24.61 -24.48
N GLU A 276 13.84 -23.55 -25.27
CA GLU A 276 14.03 -23.54 -26.74
C GLU A 276 15.39 -23.04 -27.23
#